data_AF-A0A1F4VHD0-F1
#
_entry.id   AF-A0A1F4VHD0-F1
#
_cell.length_a   1.000
_cell.length_b   1.000
_cell.length_c   1.000
_cell.angle_alpha   90.00
_cell.angle_beta   90.00
_cell.angle_gamma   90.00
#
_symmetry.space_group_name_H-M   'P 1'
#
loop_
_entity.id
_entity.type
_entity.pdbx_description
1 polymer ?
#
loop_
_entity_poly.entity_id
_entity_poly.type
_entity_poly.pdbx_seq_one_letter_code
_entity_poly.pdbx_strand_id
1 'polypeptide(L)'
;MYKNTLKDLDIKERPRERFNLIGQENLLDIELLAIILGSGGKGVTAIDLARQMLNKFGNFYNLLSADIEQLIKFQNVGYVKAITIKAVNEICLRANIKEVHENQSIKNPKDIFEYTKKEFYKLKKEKLYLLCLNSRNKIISKDLISIGGISETTFDPREIFRQALLKFATSIVIVHNHPSGDTNPSTDDILLTGKIAEVGSWLGISLVDHIIVSDESFTSMKALSLFVTNKLEEKGGD
;
A
#
# COMPACT_ATOMS: atom_id res chain seq x y z
N MET A 1 34.56 28.03 25.96
CA MET A 1 33.60 26.93 25.72
C MET A 1 33.34 26.85 24.22
N TYR A 2 33.83 25.82 23.56
CA TYR A 2 33.67 25.63 22.12
C TYR A 2 32.20 25.42 21.78
N LYS A 3 31.65 26.29 20.94
CA LYS A 3 30.28 26.22 20.42
C LYS A 3 30.28 25.25 19.25
N ASN A 4 29.90 24.00 19.47
CA ASN A 4 29.78 23.02 18.38
C ASN A 4 28.44 23.21 17.68
N THR A 5 28.46 23.82 16.50
CA THR A 5 27.38 23.76 15.52
C THR A 5 27.52 22.47 14.69
N LEU A 6 26.45 22.04 14.00
CA LEU A 6 26.54 20.89 13.07
C LEU A 6 27.59 21.08 11.97
N LYS A 7 27.94 22.34 11.66
CA LYS A 7 28.99 22.66 10.69
C LYS A 7 30.40 22.35 11.22
N ASP A 8 30.55 22.20 12.53
CA ASP A 8 31.83 21.91 13.17
C ASP A 8 32.09 20.40 13.32
N LEU A 9 31.09 19.56 13.03
CA LEU A 9 31.29 18.12 12.81
C LEU A 9 31.99 17.90 11.46
N ASP A 10 32.82 16.86 11.40
CA ASP A 10 33.31 16.33 10.12
C ASP A 10 32.11 16.13 9.20
N ILE A 11 32.25 16.55 7.94
CA ILE A 11 31.23 16.41 6.91
C ILE A 11 30.73 14.96 6.86
N LYS A 12 31.60 13.97 7.08
CA LYS A 12 31.25 12.54 7.10
C LYS A 12 30.48 12.09 8.34
N GLU A 13 30.41 12.91 9.38
CA GLU A 13 29.67 12.63 10.61
C GLU A 13 28.31 13.32 10.65
N ARG A 14 28.03 14.19 9.68
CA ARG A 14 26.75 14.90 9.61
C ARG A 14 25.64 13.96 9.12
N PRO A 15 24.42 14.03 9.70
CA PRO A 15 23.38 13.04 9.41
C PRO A 15 22.97 12.94 7.94
N ARG A 16 22.88 14.07 7.21
CA ARG A 16 22.45 14.07 5.80
C ARG A 16 23.52 13.50 4.87
N GLU A 17 24.77 13.81 5.17
CA GLU A 17 25.92 13.31 4.44
C GLU A 17 26.13 11.82 4.70
N ARG A 18 25.95 11.38 5.95
CA ARG A 18 25.90 9.95 6.29
C ARG A 18 24.78 9.22 5.58
N PHE A 19 23.58 9.80 5.52
CA PHE A 19 22.46 9.23 4.76
C PHE A 19 22.86 8.89 3.32
N ASN A 20 23.60 9.78 2.65
CA ASN A 20 24.07 9.55 1.28
C ASN A 20 25.24 8.55 1.19
N LEU A 21 26.09 8.45 2.22
CA LEU A 21 27.29 7.62 2.20
C LEU A 21 27.03 6.16 2.59
N ILE A 22 26.17 5.92 3.59
CA ILE A 22 25.96 4.59 4.17
C ILE A 22 24.53 4.07 4.01
N GLY A 23 23.61 4.85 3.42
CA GLY A 23 22.22 4.45 3.24
C GLY A 23 21.37 4.61 4.50
N GLN A 24 20.05 4.76 4.32
CA GLN A 24 19.10 5.08 5.37
C GLN A 24 18.98 3.99 6.44
N GLU A 25 19.15 2.73 6.06
CA GLU A 25 19.06 1.54 6.90
C GLU A 25 20.19 1.43 7.93
N ASN A 26 21.28 2.17 7.73
CA ASN A 26 22.46 2.16 8.60
C ASN A 26 22.55 3.41 9.51
N LEU A 27 21.57 4.31 9.46
CA LEU A 27 21.50 5.47 10.34
C LEU A 27 20.87 5.09 11.68
N LEU A 28 21.34 5.72 12.75
CA LEU A 28 20.71 5.63 14.06
C LEU A 28 19.43 6.46 14.11
N ASP A 29 18.50 6.08 14.98
CA ASP A 29 17.25 6.83 15.25
C ASP A 29 17.50 8.31 15.54
N ILE A 30 18.56 8.61 16.30
CA ILE A 30 18.97 9.97 16.65
C ILE A 30 19.33 10.77 15.38
N GLU A 31 19.98 10.13 14.42
CA GLU A 31 20.40 10.76 13.17
C GLU A 31 19.20 11.01 12.25
N LEU A 32 18.30 10.05 12.14
CA LEU A 32 17.05 10.19 11.39
C LEU A 32 16.21 11.36 11.93
N LEU A 33 16.05 11.43 13.26
CA LEU A 33 15.34 12.55 13.89
C LEU A 33 16.08 13.87 13.70
N ALA A 34 17.42 13.89 13.78
CA ALA A 34 18.21 15.09 13.54
C ALA A 34 18.03 15.65 12.12
N ILE A 35 17.90 14.77 11.11
CA ILE A 35 17.59 15.17 9.73
C ILE A 35 16.23 15.87 9.66
N ILE A 36 15.20 15.28 10.28
CA ILE A 36 13.83 15.82 10.33
C ILE A 36 13.79 17.18 11.03
N LEU A 37 14.47 17.32 12.17
CA LEU A 37 14.54 18.56 12.93
C LEU A 37 15.29 19.68 12.18
N GLY A 38 16.24 19.29 11.31
CA GLY A 38 17.07 20.16 10.48
C GLY A 38 18.10 21.01 11.24
N SER A 39 17.79 21.46 12.45
CA SER A 39 18.67 22.23 13.33
C SER A 39 18.36 21.99 14.81
N GLY A 40 19.36 22.14 15.68
CA GLY A 40 19.17 22.08 17.14
C GLY A 40 18.84 23.42 17.80
N GLY A 41 19.05 24.53 17.07
CA GLY A 41 18.84 25.89 17.59
C GLY A 41 20.08 26.47 18.26
N LYS A 42 19.88 27.50 19.10
CA LYS A 42 21.00 28.24 19.69
C LYS A 42 21.71 27.38 20.74
N GLY A 43 22.99 27.09 20.49
CA GLY A 43 23.86 26.38 21.43
C GLY A 43 23.67 24.86 21.51
N VAL A 44 22.85 24.27 20.63
CA VAL A 44 22.55 22.83 20.61
C VAL A 44 22.54 22.34 19.16
N THR A 45 23.16 21.18 18.86
CA THR A 45 23.11 20.57 17.51
C THR A 45 21.78 19.84 17.29
N ALA A 46 21.41 19.55 16.03
CA ALA A 46 20.19 18.75 15.79
C ALA A 46 20.31 17.34 16.36
N ILE A 47 21.52 16.77 16.39
CA ILE A 47 21.81 15.47 17.00
C ILE A 47 21.56 15.53 18.51
N ASP A 48 22.04 16.58 19.19
CA ASP A 48 21.84 16.72 20.63
C ASP A 48 20.37 16.92 20.99
N LEU A 49 19.65 17.73 20.19
CA LEU A 49 18.22 17.92 20.38
C LEU A 49 17.44 16.61 20.14
N ALA A 50 17.76 15.89 19.05
CA ALA A 50 17.17 14.59 18.75
C ALA A 50 17.41 13.58 19.88
N ARG A 51 18.64 13.52 20.41
CA ARG A 51 19.00 12.66 21.54
C ARG A 51 18.20 12.99 22.80
N GLN A 52 18.06 14.28 23.14
CA GLN A 52 17.26 14.71 24.29
C GLN A 52 15.80 14.28 24.15
N MET A 53 15.21 14.47 22.97
CA MET A 53 13.82 14.10 22.71
C MET A 53 13.62 12.58 22.77
N LEU A 54 14.45 11.79 22.08
CA LEU A 54 14.36 10.34 22.11
C LEU A 54 14.60 9.76 23.51
N ASN A 55 15.53 10.31 24.28
CA ASN A 55 15.74 9.88 25.67
C ASN A 55 14.50 10.16 26.55
N LYS A 56 13.81 11.28 26.32
CA LYS A 56 12.62 11.65 27.10
C LYS A 56 11.40 10.79 26.76
N PHE A 57 11.21 10.45 25.49
CA PHE A 57 10.04 9.68 25.03
C PHE A 57 10.31 8.17 24.92
N GLY A 58 11.58 7.75 24.95
CA GLY A 58 12.05 6.37 24.88
C GLY A 58 12.15 5.80 23.47
N ASN A 59 11.17 6.08 22.61
CA ASN A 59 11.13 5.59 21.22
C ASN A 59 10.36 6.53 20.29
N PHE A 60 10.41 6.27 18.98
CA PHE A 60 9.68 7.05 17.98
C PHE A 60 8.16 7.02 18.15
N TYR A 61 7.58 5.90 18.54
CA TYR A 61 6.13 5.79 18.72
C TYR A 61 5.60 6.81 19.73
N ASN A 62 6.23 6.87 20.91
CA ASN A 62 5.87 7.82 21.96
C ASN A 62 6.15 9.27 21.54
N LEU A 63 7.30 9.53 20.90
CA LEU A 63 7.68 10.86 20.41
C LEU A 63 6.66 11.40 19.40
N LEU A 64 6.31 10.59 18.41
CA LEU A 64 5.40 10.96 17.32
C LEU A 64 3.95 11.09 17.82
N SER A 65 3.58 10.33 18.84
CA SER A 65 2.25 10.36 19.47
C SER A 65 2.06 11.54 20.42
N ALA A 66 3.14 12.13 20.94
CA ALA A 66 3.09 13.28 21.85
C ALA A 66 2.24 14.44 21.29
N ASP A 67 1.57 15.16 22.17
CA ASP A 67 0.84 16.38 21.81
C ASP A 67 1.83 17.54 21.54
N ILE A 68 1.34 18.61 20.91
CA ILE A 68 2.20 19.74 20.54
C ILE A 68 2.73 20.42 21.81
N GLU A 69 1.91 20.48 22.85
CA GLU A 69 2.20 21.08 24.16
C GLU A 69 3.36 20.38 24.86
N GLN A 70 3.50 19.07 24.73
CA GLN A 70 4.64 18.29 25.23
C GLN A 70 5.90 18.56 24.41
N LEU A 71 5.78 18.65 23.08
CA LEU A 71 6.93 18.87 22.19
C LEU A 71 7.53 20.27 22.37
N ILE A 72 6.71 21.31 22.52
CA ILE A 72 7.19 22.70 22.68
C ILE A 72 7.84 22.98 24.05
N LYS A 73 7.77 22.04 25.01
CA LYS A 73 8.50 22.14 26.29
C LYS A 73 10.01 21.97 26.12
N PHE A 74 10.47 21.40 25.00
CA PHE A 74 11.89 21.28 24.72
C PHE A 74 12.46 22.63 24.27
N GLN A 75 13.61 22.97 24.85
CA GLN A 75 14.35 24.15 24.42
C GLN A 75 14.68 24.04 22.92
N ASN A 76 14.45 25.12 22.17
CA ASN A 76 14.64 25.18 20.71
C ASN A 76 13.66 24.33 19.86
N VAL A 77 12.57 23.85 20.44
CA VAL A 77 11.43 23.25 19.73
C VAL A 77 10.25 24.24 19.77
N GLY A 78 10.11 25.04 18.72
CA GLY A 78 8.92 25.86 18.52
C GLY A 78 7.83 25.11 17.75
N TYR A 79 6.69 25.78 17.54
CA TYR A 79 5.55 25.23 16.78
C TYR A 79 5.94 24.64 15.43
N VAL A 80 6.85 25.28 14.69
CA VAL A 80 7.30 24.78 13.37
C VAL A 80 7.84 23.35 13.47
N LYS A 81 8.78 23.09 14.38
CA LYS A 81 9.38 21.75 14.55
C LYS A 81 8.38 20.77 15.15
N ALA A 82 7.54 21.20 16.09
CA ALA A 82 6.50 20.34 16.65
C ALA A 82 5.52 19.88 15.55
N ILE A 83 5.05 20.81 14.71
CA ILE A 83 4.19 20.50 13.56
C ILE A 83 4.90 19.59 12.55
N THR A 84 6.20 19.79 12.28
CA THR A 84 6.97 18.87 11.44
C THR A 84 6.96 17.44 11.98
N ILE A 85 7.16 17.25 13.28
CA ILE A 85 7.08 15.92 13.92
C ILE A 85 5.67 15.33 13.78
N LYS A 86 4.62 16.13 14.02
CA LYS A 86 3.23 15.67 13.84
C LYS A 86 2.91 15.33 12.39
N ALA A 87 3.46 16.06 11.42
CA ALA A 87 3.32 15.75 10.00
C ALA A 87 3.98 14.40 9.66
N VAL A 88 5.17 14.12 10.19
CA VAL A 88 5.82 12.81 10.04
C VAL A 88 4.93 11.70 10.63
N ASN A 89 4.38 11.89 11.83
CA ASN A 89 3.46 10.92 12.43
C ASN A 89 2.26 10.62 11.52
N GLU A 90 1.61 11.67 11.01
CA GLU A 90 0.47 11.53 10.12
C GLU A 90 0.82 10.82 8.82
N ILE A 91 2.00 11.08 8.25
CA ILE A 91 2.51 10.36 7.07
C ILE A 91 2.68 8.87 7.40
N CYS A 92 3.29 8.54 8.54
CA CYS A 92 3.44 7.15 8.98
C CYS A 92 2.09 6.46 9.17
N LEU A 93 1.12 7.14 9.81
CA LEU A 93 -0.24 6.60 9.98
C LEU A 93 -0.91 6.36 8.62
N ARG A 94 -0.83 7.30 7.67
CA ARG A 94 -1.41 7.11 6.32
C ARG A 94 -0.71 6.05 5.51
N ALA A 95 0.62 5.93 5.64
CA ALA A 95 1.39 4.87 5.00
C ALA A 95 0.97 3.49 5.54
N ASN A 96 0.77 3.38 6.87
CA ASN A 96 0.33 2.15 7.52
C ASN A 96 -1.17 1.84 7.27
N ILE A 97 -2.04 2.85 7.14
CA ILE A 97 -3.46 2.66 6.82
C ILE A 97 -3.63 2.09 5.41
N LYS A 98 -2.74 2.41 4.47
CA LYS A 98 -2.69 1.74 3.17
C LYS A 98 -2.44 0.23 3.33
N GLU A 99 -1.56 -0.16 4.25
CA GLU A 99 -1.28 -1.56 4.63
C GLU A 99 -2.42 -2.27 5.41
N VAL A 100 -3.32 -1.55 6.09
CA VAL A 100 -4.43 -2.20 6.83
C VAL A 100 -5.51 -2.74 5.89
N HIS A 101 -5.65 -2.16 4.70
CA HIS A 101 -6.42 -2.79 3.61
C HIS A 101 -5.67 -3.96 2.94
N GLU A 102 -4.41 -4.22 3.31
CA GLU A 102 -3.49 -5.21 2.72
C GLU A 102 -3.30 -6.48 3.58
N ASN A 103 -4.19 -6.75 4.54
CA ASN A 103 -4.06 -7.95 5.40
C ASN A 103 -5.31 -8.83 5.50
N GLN A 104 -6.37 -8.52 4.74
CA GLN A 104 -7.49 -9.44 4.62
C GLN A 104 -7.08 -10.62 3.73
N SER A 105 -7.03 -11.81 4.33
CA SER A 105 -6.87 -13.06 3.59
C SER A 105 -8.19 -13.45 2.97
N ILE A 106 -8.21 -13.65 1.65
CA ILE A 106 -9.37 -14.15 0.93
C ILE A 106 -9.44 -15.65 1.13
N LYS A 107 -10.53 -16.12 1.73
CA LYS A 107 -10.83 -17.54 1.92
C LYS A 107 -11.96 -18.00 1.00
N ASN A 108 -12.87 -17.10 0.67
CA ASN A 108 -14.04 -17.40 -0.15
C ASN A 108 -14.51 -16.14 -0.94
N PRO A 109 -15.37 -16.30 -1.96
CA PRO A 109 -15.89 -15.19 -2.76
C PRO A 109 -16.62 -14.09 -1.97
N LYS A 110 -17.27 -14.44 -0.85
CA LYS A 110 -17.97 -13.46 -0.01
C LYS A 110 -16.98 -12.49 0.66
N ASP A 111 -15.78 -12.96 1.00
CA ASP A 111 -14.73 -12.08 1.55
C ASP A 111 -14.36 -10.97 0.54
N ILE A 112 -14.33 -11.30 -0.76
CA ILE A 112 -14.06 -10.35 -1.85
C ILE A 112 -15.22 -9.35 -1.94
N PHE A 113 -16.46 -9.84 -1.99
CA PHE A 113 -17.65 -8.99 -2.07
C PHE A 113 -17.72 -7.98 -0.92
N GLU A 114 -17.58 -8.44 0.33
CA GLU A 114 -17.61 -7.56 1.50
C GLU A 114 -16.45 -6.56 1.50
N TYR A 115 -15.27 -6.98 1.02
CA TYR A 115 -14.10 -6.09 0.91
C TYR A 115 -14.31 -4.97 -0.13
N THR A 116 -15.02 -5.24 -1.22
CA THR A 116 -15.24 -4.28 -2.31
C THR A 116 -16.59 -3.58 -2.28
N LYS A 117 -17.49 -3.96 -1.37
CA LYS A 117 -18.89 -3.49 -1.35
C LYS A 117 -19.03 -1.97 -1.35
N LYS A 118 -18.16 -1.28 -0.59
CA LYS A 118 -18.20 0.18 -0.45
C LYS A 118 -17.84 0.89 -1.75
N GLU A 119 -16.96 0.32 -2.56
CA GLU A 119 -16.49 0.89 -3.81
C GLU A 119 -17.58 0.86 -4.89
N PHE A 120 -18.46 -0.13 -4.83
CA PHE A 120 -19.48 -0.40 -5.84
C PHE A 120 -20.90 0.07 -5.48
N TYR A 121 -21.13 0.47 -4.23
CA TYR A 121 -22.45 0.87 -3.74
C TYR A 121 -23.04 2.05 -4.54
N LYS A 122 -24.25 1.87 -5.08
CA LYS A 122 -25.02 2.86 -5.84
C LYS A 122 -24.28 3.46 -7.04
N LEU A 123 -23.36 2.71 -7.64
CA LEU A 123 -22.66 3.16 -8.84
C LEU A 123 -23.56 3.07 -10.08
N LYS A 124 -23.62 4.18 -10.82
CA LYS A 124 -24.32 4.26 -12.12
C LYS A 124 -23.44 3.92 -13.33
N LYS A 125 -22.15 3.65 -13.07
CA LYS A 125 -21.17 3.27 -14.09
C LYS A 125 -20.54 1.95 -13.66
N GLU A 126 -20.27 1.11 -14.64
CA GLU A 126 -19.43 -0.06 -14.46
C GLU A 126 -18.02 0.39 -14.06
N LYS A 127 -17.38 -0.35 -13.16
CA LYS A 127 -15.99 -0.19 -12.78
C LYS A 127 -15.36 -1.56 -12.66
N LEU A 128 -14.09 -1.65 -13.02
CA LEU A 128 -13.29 -2.86 -12.83
C LEU A 128 -12.18 -2.58 -11.83
N TYR A 129 -12.15 -3.34 -10.75
CA TYR A 129 -11.04 -3.38 -9.80
C TYR A 129 -10.22 -4.66 -9.98
N LEU A 130 -8.91 -4.51 -9.89
CA LEU A 130 -7.95 -5.59 -9.74
C LEU A 130 -7.52 -5.65 -8.27
N LEU A 131 -7.66 -6.81 -7.66
CA LEU A 131 -7.05 -7.11 -6.38
C LEU A 131 -5.80 -7.95 -6.62
N CYS A 132 -4.64 -7.43 -6.23
CA CYS A 132 -3.40 -8.20 -6.24
C CYS A 132 -3.25 -8.94 -4.93
N LEU A 133 -2.80 -10.20 -4.98
CA LEU A 133 -2.64 -11.07 -3.82
C LEU A 133 -1.20 -11.58 -3.69
N ASN A 134 -0.78 -11.85 -2.46
CA ASN A 134 0.45 -12.61 -2.18
C ASN A 134 0.18 -14.12 -2.04
N SER A 135 1.25 -14.91 -1.83
CA SER A 135 1.20 -16.39 -1.77
C SER A 135 0.35 -16.96 -0.64
N ARG A 136 -0.08 -16.12 0.32
CA ARG A 136 -0.99 -16.46 1.41
C ARG A 136 -2.42 -15.97 1.16
N ASN A 137 -2.76 -15.66 -0.08
CA ASN A 137 -4.04 -15.07 -0.51
C ASN A 137 -4.42 -13.81 0.27
N LYS A 138 -3.43 -13.03 0.74
CA LYS A 138 -3.71 -11.72 1.33
C LYS A 138 -3.70 -10.68 0.23
N ILE A 139 -4.68 -9.79 0.27
CA ILE A 139 -4.76 -8.63 -0.61
C ILE A 139 -3.53 -7.76 -0.34
N ILE A 140 -2.77 -7.39 -1.37
CA ILE A 140 -1.63 -6.47 -1.29
C ILE A 140 -1.89 -5.17 -2.06
N SER A 141 -2.89 -5.14 -2.95
CA SER A 141 -3.39 -3.90 -3.54
C SER A 141 -4.81 -4.06 -4.05
N LYS A 142 -5.51 -2.93 -4.18
CA LYS A 142 -6.79 -2.77 -4.89
C LYS A 142 -6.65 -1.60 -5.85
N ASP A 143 -6.61 -1.90 -7.13
CA ASP A 143 -6.36 -0.92 -8.19
C ASP A 143 -7.59 -0.81 -9.10
N LEU A 144 -8.06 0.42 -9.34
CA LEU A 144 -9.12 0.68 -10.32
C LEU A 144 -8.52 0.61 -11.72
N ILE A 145 -8.91 -0.38 -12.50
CA ILE A 145 -8.38 -0.61 -13.85
C ILE A 145 -9.18 0.17 -14.90
N SER A 146 -10.49 0.30 -14.71
CA SER A 146 -11.35 0.96 -15.70
C SER A 146 -12.68 1.43 -15.11
N ILE A 147 -13.30 2.40 -15.80
CA ILE A 147 -14.63 2.94 -15.53
C ILE A 147 -15.39 2.92 -16.86
N GLY A 148 -16.53 2.25 -16.92
CA GLY A 148 -17.39 2.12 -18.09
C GLY A 148 -18.02 3.42 -18.60
N GLY A 149 -18.30 3.44 -19.91
CA GLY A 149 -18.93 4.51 -20.70
C GLY A 149 -19.78 3.92 -21.86
N ILE A 150 -20.32 4.78 -22.74
CA ILE A 150 -21.38 4.42 -23.73
C ILE A 150 -20.91 3.48 -24.87
N SER A 151 -19.62 3.21 -25.00
CA SER A 151 -19.07 2.32 -26.03
C SER A 151 -18.08 1.33 -25.39
N GLU A 152 -18.45 0.06 -25.41
CA GLU A 152 -17.67 -1.16 -25.12
C GLU A 152 -16.48 -1.01 -24.15
N THR A 153 -16.71 -1.43 -22.90
CA THR A 153 -15.67 -1.55 -21.87
C THR A 153 -14.73 -2.73 -22.17
N THR A 154 -13.88 -2.64 -23.18
CA THR A 154 -12.83 -3.64 -23.40
C THR A 154 -11.68 -3.41 -22.42
N PHE A 155 -11.68 -4.14 -21.30
CA PHE A 155 -10.54 -4.16 -20.37
C PHE A 155 -9.35 -4.89 -21.00
N ASP A 156 -8.14 -4.33 -20.91
CA ASP A 156 -6.95 -4.90 -21.55
C ASP A 156 -6.17 -5.80 -20.57
N PRO A 157 -6.01 -7.10 -20.84
CA PRO A 157 -5.15 -7.99 -20.05
C PRO A 157 -3.74 -7.45 -19.82
N ARG A 158 -3.20 -6.66 -20.77
CA ARG A 158 -1.88 -6.04 -20.63
C ARG A 158 -1.81 -5.10 -19.43
N GLU A 159 -2.86 -4.30 -19.21
CA GLU A 159 -2.90 -3.37 -18.07
C GLU A 159 -3.05 -4.14 -16.75
N ILE A 160 -3.89 -5.18 -16.73
CA ILE A 160 -4.07 -6.05 -15.56
C ILE A 160 -2.74 -6.66 -15.13
N PHE A 161 -2.01 -7.29 -16.06
CA PHE A 161 -0.75 -7.93 -15.74
C PHE A 161 0.39 -6.93 -15.49
N ARG A 162 0.38 -5.76 -16.14
CA ARG A 162 1.33 -4.69 -15.81
C ARG A 162 1.20 -4.27 -14.35
N GLN A 163 -0.02 -4.09 -13.86
CA GLN A 163 -0.26 -3.76 -12.45
C GLN A 163 0.14 -4.91 -11.52
N ALA A 164 -0.29 -6.13 -11.83
CA ALA A 164 0.06 -7.31 -11.03
C ALA A 164 1.58 -7.50 -10.87
N LEU A 165 2.34 -7.31 -11.96
CA LEU A 165 3.80 -7.40 -11.95
C LEU A 165 4.45 -6.29 -11.11
N LEU A 166 4.00 -5.05 -11.25
CA LEU A 166 4.51 -3.92 -10.45
C LEU A 166 4.26 -4.08 -8.94
N LYS A 167 3.24 -4.85 -8.56
CA LYS A 167 2.89 -5.16 -7.18
C LYS A 167 3.49 -6.47 -6.68
N PHE A 168 4.26 -7.18 -7.50
CA PHE A 168 4.79 -8.51 -7.18
C PHE A 168 3.69 -9.51 -6.75
N ALA A 169 2.53 -9.43 -7.41
CA ALA A 169 1.41 -10.31 -7.13
C ALA A 169 1.74 -11.76 -7.52
N THR A 170 1.39 -12.72 -6.67
CA THR A 170 1.45 -14.16 -7.01
C THR A 170 0.14 -14.66 -7.59
N SER A 171 -0.94 -13.93 -7.34
CA SER A 171 -2.27 -14.21 -7.87
C SER A 171 -3.13 -12.95 -7.87
N ILE A 172 -4.22 -12.98 -8.61
CA ILE A 172 -5.10 -11.82 -8.81
C ILE A 172 -6.57 -12.21 -8.67
N VAL A 173 -7.40 -11.25 -8.30
CA VAL A 173 -8.86 -11.32 -8.39
C VAL A 173 -9.34 -10.10 -9.16
N ILE A 174 -10.32 -10.30 -10.02
CA ILE A 174 -10.96 -9.20 -10.74
C ILE A 174 -12.37 -9.04 -10.21
N VAL A 175 -12.81 -7.79 -10.04
CA VAL A 175 -14.15 -7.47 -9.56
C VAL A 175 -14.75 -6.34 -10.39
N HIS A 176 -15.95 -6.52 -10.91
CA HIS A 176 -16.71 -5.42 -11.52
C HIS A 176 -18.16 -5.40 -11.10
N ASN A 177 -18.79 -4.23 -11.26
CA ASN A 177 -20.22 -4.07 -11.03
C ASN A 177 -21.00 -3.98 -12.34
N HIS A 178 -22.19 -4.56 -12.34
CA HIS A 178 -23.21 -4.29 -13.35
C HIS A 178 -24.21 -3.28 -12.80
N PRO A 179 -24.30 -2.06 -13.35
CA PRO A 179 -25.27 -1.05 -12.87
C PRO A 179 -26.73 -1.46 -13.01
N SER A 180 -27.03 -2.45 -13.85
CA SER A 180 -28.36 -3.06 -13.99
C SER A 180 -28.83 -3.80 -12.74
N GLY A 181 -27.89 -4.21 -11.86
CA GLY A 181 -28.15 -5.03 -10.69
C GLY A 181 -28.19 -6.54 -10.95
N ASP A 182 -28.23 -6.96 -12.22
CA ASP A 182 -28.01 -8.36 -12.59
C ASP A 182 -26.53 -8.69 -12.45
N THR A 183 -26.19 -9.82 -11.83
CA THR A 183 -24.79 -10.26 -11.65
C THR A 183 -24.44 -11.42 -12.56
N ASN A 184 -25.31 -11.79 -13.50
CA ASN A 184 -25.01 -12.80 -14.50
C ASN A 184 -23.88 -12.32 -15.43
N PRO A 185 -22.85 -13.15 -15.65
CA PRO A 185 -21.76 -12.80 -16.56
C PRO A 185 -22.25 -12.72 -18.00
N SER A 186 -21.84 -11.66 -18.70
CA SER A 186 -22.02 -11.54 -20.13
C SER A 186 -21.07 -12.47 -20.90
N THR A 187 -21.31 -12.65 -22.19
CA THR A 187 -20.39 -13.40 -23.07
C THR A 187 -18.99 -12.80 -23.07
N ASP A 188 -18.89 -11.47 -23.06
CA ASP A 188 -17.62 -10.75 -23.04
C ASP A 188 -16.88 -10.95 -21.72
N ASP A 189 -17.59 -10.96 -20.59
CA ASP A 189 -17.02 -11.30 -19.28
C ASP A 189 -16.38 -12.68 -19.33
N ILE A 190 -17.08 -13.69 -19.87
CA ILE A 190 -16.59 -15.06 -19.97
C ILE A 190 -15.33 -15.15 -20.84
N LEU A 191 -15.37 -14.56 -22.03
CA LEU A 191 -14.24 -14.58 -22.97
C LEU A 191 -13.00 -13.89 -22.38
N LEU A 192 -13.18 -12.71 -21.79
CA LEU A 192 -12.10 -11.95 -21.18
C LEU A 192 -11.50 -12.69 -19.98
N THR A 193 -12.35 -13.26 -19.12
CA THR A 193 -11.92 -14.04 -17.95
C THR A 193 -11.07 -15.23 -18.38
N GLY A 194 -11.49 -15.95 -19.41
CA GLY A 194 -10.73 -17.06 -19.98
C GLY A 194 -9.34 -16.62 -20.44
N LYS A 195 -9.27 -15.52 -21.20
CA LYS A 195 -7.99 -14.96 -21.68
C LYS A 195 -7.06 -14.54 -20.54
N ILE A 196 -7.60 -13.93 -19.49
CA ILE A 196 -6.82 -13.52 -18.32
C ILE A 196 -6.34 -14.74 -17.54
N ALA A 197 -7.18 -15.75 -17.33
CA ALA A 197 -6.81 -16.98 -16.65
C ALA A 197 -5.66 -17.70 -17.39
N GLU A 198 -5.74 -17.76 -18.73
CA GLU A 198 -4.71 -18.35 -19.57
C GLU A 198 -3.38 -17.59 -19.46
N VAL A 199 -3.38 -16.27 -19.71
CA VAL A 199 -2.16 -15.44 -19.63
C VAL A 199 -1.55 -15.49 -18.22
N GLY A 200 -2.39 -15.47 -17.18
CA GLY A 200 -1.94 -15.57 -15.80
C GLY A 200 -1.23 -16.87 -15.49
N SER A 201 -1.71 -17.99 -16.06
CA SER A 201 -1.03 -19.28 -15.95
C SER A 201 0.38 -19.25 -16.56
N TRP A 202 0.56 -18.60 -17.71
CA TRP A 202 1.87 -18.48 -18.36
C TRP A 202 2.84 -17.57 -17.60
N LEU A 203 2.33 -16.53 -16.94
CA LEU A 203 3.14 -15.58 -16.17
C LEU A 203 3.41 -16.02 -14.72
N GLY A 204 2.82 -17.13 -14.26
CA GLY A 204 2.88 -17.54 -12.85
C GLY A 204 2.07 -16.62 -11.91
N ILE A 205 1.07 -15.91 -12.45
CA ILE A 205 0.16 -15.02 -11.70
C ILE A 205 -1.27 -15.54 -11.92
N SER A 206 -1.71 -16.46 -11.06
CA SER A 206 -3.01 -17.13 -11.24
C SER A 206 -4.21 -16.22 -11.01
N LEU A 207 -5.26 -16.35 -11.83
CA LEU A 207 -6.56 -15.75 -11.55
C LEU A 207 -7.30 -16.60 -10.51
N VAL A 208 -7.48 -16.05 -9.31
CA VAL A 208 -8.17 -16.74 -8.21
C VAL A 208 -9.67 -16.77 -8.42
N ASP A 209 -10.25 -15.64 -8.83
CA ASP A 209 -11.67 -15.50 -9.13
C ASP A 209 -11.94 -14.24 -9.98
N HIS A 210 -13.11 -14.22 -10.61
CA HIS A 210 -13.72 -13.03 -11.20
C HIS A 210 -15.12 -12.86 -10.60
N ILE A 211 -15.31 -11.77 -9.85
CA ILE A 211 -16.53 -11.49 -9.10
C ILE A 211 -17.33 -10.37 -9.77
N ILE A 212 -18.58 -10.64 -10.09
CA ILE A 212 -19.53 -9.64 -10.57
C ILE A 212 -20.41 -9.23 -9.40
N VAL A 213 -20.52 -7.93 -9.12
CA VAL A 213 -21.24 -7.42 -7.94
C VAL A 213 -22.40 -6.51 -8.30
N SER A 214 -23.41 -6.51 -7.44
CA SER A 214 -24.47 -5.51 -7.35
C SER A 214 -24.50 -4.92 -5.93
N ASP A 215 -25.46 -4.06 -5.63
CA ASP A 215 -25.63 -3.50 -4.28
C ASP A 215 -25.94 -4.58 -3.22
N GLU A 216 -26.63 -5.66 -3.62
CA GLU A 216 -27.17 -6.67 -2.70
C GLU A 216 -26.63 -8.09 -2.94
N SER A 217 -26.06 -8.36 -4.12
CA SER A 217 -25.63 -9.70 -4.54
C SER A 217 -24.28 -9.70 -5.24
N PHE A 218 -23.72 -10.90 -5.40
CA PHE A 218 -22.54 -11.13 -6.22
C PHE A 218 -22.59 -12.51 -6.88
N THR A 219 -21.86 -12.66 -7.98
CA THR A 219 -21.64 -13.92 -8.68
C THR A 219 -20.14 -14.18 -8.80
N SER A 220 -19.72 -15.41 -8.48
CA SER A 220 -18.35 -15.90 -8.69
C SER A 220 -18.30 -16.72 -9.97
N MET A 221 -17.52 -16.26 -10.95
CA MET A 221 -17.35 -17.00 -12.21
C MET A 221 -16.62 -18.33 -12.01
N LYS A 222 -15.76 -18.42 -10.98
CA LYS A 222 -15.13 -19.68 -10.61
C LYS A 222 -16.11 -20.68 -10.04
N ALA A 223 -17.03 -20.25 -9.17
CA ALA A 223 -18.07 -21.12 -8.61
C ALA A 223 -19.01 -21.65 -9.71
N LEU A 224 -19.23 -20.87 -10.76
CA LEU A 224 -19.97 -21.27 -11.96
C LEU A 224 -19.15 -22.11 -12.95
N SER A 225 -17.87 -22.38 -12.66
CA SER A 225 -16.95 -23.13 -13.54
C SER A 225 -16.77 -22.50 -14.94
N LEU A 226 -16.79 -21.17 -15.02
CA LEU A 226 -16.73 -20.44 -16.31
C LEU A 226 -15.30 -20.20 -16.81
N PHE A 227 -14.28 -20.60 -16.06
CA PHE A 227 -12.89 -20.61 -16.50
C PHE A 227 -12.09 -21.69 -15.77
N VAL A 228 -10.99 -22.13 -16.38
CA VAL A 228 -10.11 -23.16 -15.80
C VAL A 228 -8.92 -22.48 -15.13
N THR A 229 -8.59 -22.92 -13.93
CA THR A 229 -7.31 -22.60 -13.28
C THR A 229 -6.38 -23.79 -13.52
N ASN A 230 -5.46 -23.67 -14.46
CA ASN A 230 -4.44 -24.69 -14.61
C ASN A 230 -3.55 -24.64 -13.37
N LYS A 231 -3.67 -25.64 -12.49
CA LYS A 231 -2.48 -26.08 -11.77
C LYS A 231 -1.56 -26.61 -12.86
N LEU A 232 -0.44 -25.94 -13.11
CA LEU A 232 0.69 -26.61 -13.72
C LEU A 232 1.00 -27.78 -12.77
N GLU A 233 0.51 -28.97 -13.11
CA GLU A 233 0.96 -30.18 -12.47
C GLU A 233 2.49 -30.19 -12.62
N GLU A 234 3.18 -30.25 -11.49
CA GLU A 234 4.54 -30.75 -11.46
C GLU A 234 4.51 -32.15 -12.09
N LYS A 235 4.70 -32.21 -13.42
CA LYS A 235 5.30 -33.40 -14.03
C LYS A 235 6.73 -33.43 -13.53
N GLY A 236 6.88 -33.94 -12.31
CA GLY A 236 8.16 -34.40 -11.79
C GLY A 236 8.76 -35.35 -12.82
N GLY A 237 10.02 -35.10 -13.15
CA GLY A 237 10.87 -36.15 -13.65
C GLY A 237 10.91 -37.26 -12.61
N ASP A 238 10.62 -38.48 -13.05
CA ASP A 238 11.62 -39.53 -13.23
C ASP A 238 11.12 -40.49 -14.33
#